data_AF-A0A4R3LX59-F1
#
_entry.id   AF-A0A4R3LX59-F1
#
_cell.length_a   1.000
_cell.length_b   1.000
_cell.length_c   1.000
_cell.angle_alpha   90.00
_cell.angle_beta   90.00
_cell.angle_gamma   90.00
#
_symmetry.space_group_name_H-M   'P 1'
#
loop_
_entity.id
_entity.type
_entity.pdbx_description
1 polymer ?
#
loop_
_entity_poly.entity_id
_entity_poly.type
_entity_poly.pdbx_seq_one_letter_code
_entity_poly.pdbx_strand_id
1 'polypeptide(L)'
;MTDMTSDRAPLPTAELLVALDPAVAIVLLDLLGRLEDPGRAALAEPLDHPAERAALWVFRSALELAVGEIVTEDYDGALAAARTAVVAQLEGK
;
A
#
# COMPACT_ATOMS: atom_id res chain seq x y z
N MET A 1 -9.51 27.43 35.45
CA MET A 1 -9.16 27.32 34.02
C MET A 1 -8.26 26.11 33.93
N THR A 2 -8.86 24.93 33.83
CA THR A 2 -8.13 23.65 33.92
C THR A 2 -7.54 23.37 32.55
N ASP A 3 -6.23 23.46 32.47
CA ASP A 3 -5.45 23.07 31.30
C ASP A 3 -5.65 21.56 31.12
N MET A 4 -6.46 21.17 30.14
CA MET A 4 -6.52 19.80 29.66
C MET A 4 -5.28 19.57 28.80
N THR A 5 -4.13 19.45 29.44
CA THR A 5 -2.94 18.88 28.81
C THR A 5 -3.31 17.47 28.40
N SER A 6 -3.54 17.33 27.10
CA SER A 6 -3.79 16.07 26.40
C SER A 6 -2.73 15.06 26.82
N ASP A 7 -3.11 14.15 27.70
CA ASP A 7 -2.32 13.00 28.16
C ASP A 7 -2.26 11.94 27.04
N ARG A 8 -1.81 12.36 25.85
CA ARG A 8 -1.53 11.45 24.75
C ARG A 8 -0.08 11.04 24.85
N ALA A 9 0.13 9.78 25.22
CA ALA A 9 1.41 9.12 25.07
C ALA A 9 1.92 9.35 23.63
N PRO A 10 3.21 9.70 23.44
CA PRO A 10 3.77 9.87 22.11
C PRO A 10 3.61 8.58 21.31
N LEU A 11 3.34 8.71 20.00
CA LEU A 11 3.31 7.56 19.12
C LEU A 11 4.69 6.87 19.15
N PRO A 12 4.74 5.52 19.18
CA PRO A 12 5.99 4.80 19.07
C PRO A 12 6.73 5.24 17.81
N THR A 13 8.00 5.61 17.95
CA THR A 13 8.88 6.00 16.85
C THR A 13 9.62 4.82 16.21
N ALA A 14 9.34 3.59 16.68
CA ALA A 14 9.93 2.38 16.12
C ALA A 14 9.36 2.08 14.73
N GLU A 15 10.23 1.62 13.82
CA GLU A 15 9.83 1.18 12.49
C GLU A 15 9.04 -0.13 12.56
N LEU A 16 7.93 -0.20 11.82
CA LEU A 16 7.11 -1.40 11.71
C LEU A 16 7.59 -2.25 10.53
N LEU A 17 7.96 -3.50 10.79
CA LEU A 17 8.29 -4.46 9.74
C LEU A 17 7.03 -5.20 9.26
N VAL A 18 6.77 -5.14 7.96
CA VAL A 18 5.68 -5.89 7.31
C VAL A 18 6.30 -6.88 6.33
N ALA A 19 6.06 -8.18 6.54
CA ALA A 19 6.46 -9.23 5.61
C ALA A 19 5.30 -9.53 4.65
N LEU A 20 5.54 -9.37 3.35
CA LEU A 20 4.58 -9.65 2.29
C LEU A 20 5.16 -10.68 1.32
N ASP A 21 4.29 -11.55 0.82
CA ASP A 21 4.60 -12.34 -0.37
C ASP A 21 4.83 -11.39 -1.57
N PRO A 22 5.84 -11.64 -2.44
CA PRO A 22 6.11 -10.78 -3.59
C PRO A 22 4.89 -10.56 -4.50
N ALA A 23 4.05 -11.58 -4.71
CA ALA A 23 2.83 -11.45 -5.51
C ALA A 23 1.82 -10.51 -4.85
N VAL A 24 1.69 -10.57 -3.52
CA VAL A 24 0.83 -9.64 -2.77
C VAL A 24 1.36 -8.21 -2.87
N ALA A 25 2.67 -8.01 -2.72
CA ALA A 25 3.29 -6.69 -2.81
C ALA A 25 3.09 -6.05 -4.21
N ILE A 26 3.24 -6.84 -5.29
CA ILE A 26 2.98 -6.39 -6.66
C ILE A 26 1.52 -5.99 -6.87
N VAL A 27 0.57 -6.81 -6.40
CA VAL A 27 -0.86 -6.51 -6.53
C VAL A 27 -1.26 -5.28 -5.71
N LEU A 28 -0.70 -5.10 -4.52
CA LEU A 28 -0.93 -3.91 -3.70
C LEU A 28 -0.37 -2.66 -4.36
N LEU A 29 0.83 -2.73 -4.94
CA LEU A 29 1.43 -1.62 -5.68
C LEU A 29 0.52 -1.16 -6.83
N ASP A 30 0.04 -2.11 -7.65
CA ASP A 30 -0.90 -1.83 -8.75
C ASP A 30 -2.23 -1.23 -8.24
N LEU A 31 -2.75 -1.75 -7.13
CA LEU A 31 -3.99 -1.25 -6.53
C LEU A 31 -3.82 0.20 -6.05
N LEU A 32 -2.72 0.51 -5.36
CA LEU A 32 -2.42 1.85 -4.86
C LEU A 32 -2.28 2.85 -6.02
N GLY A 33 -1.59 2.47 -7.10
CA GLY A 33 -1.47 3.32 -8.28
C GLY A 33 -2.84 3.66 -8.91
N ARG A 34 -3.80 2.72 -8.86
CA ARG A 34 -5.17 2.94 -9.35
C ARG A 34 -6.02 3.82 -8.44
N LEU A 35 -5.74 3.85 -7.13
CA LEU A 35 -6.43 4.72 -6.17
C LEU A 35 -6.04 6.20 -6.33
N GLU A 36 -4.84 6.45 -6.84
CA GLU A 36 -4.33 7.81 -7.10
C GLU A 36 -4.72 8.36 -8.49
N ASP A 37 -5.31 7.54 -9.37
CA ASP A 37 -5.70 7.92 -10.73
C ASP A 37 -7.02 8.72 -10.73
N PRO A 38 -7.00 10.05 -10.96
CA PRO A 38 -8.20 10.88 -10.95
C PRO A 38 -9.15 10.60 -12.13
N GLY A 39 -8.73 9.81 -13.12
CA GLY A 39 -9.53 9.42 -14.28
C GLY A 39 -10.30 8.11 -14.12
N ARG A 40 -10.08 7.36 -13.04
CA ARG A 40 -10.83 6.12 -12.74
C ARG A 40 -11.99 6.40 -11.79
N ALA A 41 -13.09 5.66 -11.97
CA ALA A 41 -14.16 5.62 -10.98
C ALA A 41 -13.54 5.28 -9.62
N ALA A 42 -13.70 6.19 -8.65
CA ALA A 42 -13.02 6.10 -7.37
C ALA A 42 -13.29 4.72 -6.74
N LEU A 43 -12.24 3.91 -6.60
CA LEU A 43 -12.32 2.60 -5.95
C LEU A 43 -12.52 2.74 -4.43
N ALA A 44 -12.39 3.96 -3.89
CA ALA A 44 -12.56 4.29 -2.48
C ALA A 44 -13.15 5.71 -2.31
N GLU A 45 -13.65 6.01 -1.11
CA GLU A 45 -13.97 7.39 -0.72
C GLU A 45 -12.74 8.30 -0.89
N PRO A 46 -12.93 9.60 -1.20
CA PRO A 46 -11.81 10.52 -1.31
C PRO A 46 -11.02 10.59 0.00
N LEU A 47 -9.69 10.52 -0.12
CA LEU A 47 -8.77 10.70 1.01
C LEU A 47 -8.72 12.19 1.36
N ASP A 48 -9.65 12.60 2.21
CA ASP A 48 -9.86 14.00 2.54
C ASP A 48 -8.78 14.55 3.48
N HIS A 49 -8.13 13.69 4.27
CA HIS A 49 -7.11 14.12 5.22
C HIS A 49 -5.69 14.08 4.61
N PRO A 50 -4.90 15.18 4.66
CA PRO A 50 -3.54 15.21 4.10
C PRO A 50 -2.61 14.11 4.63
N ALA A 51 -2.79 13.69 5.88
CA ALA A 51 -2.00 12.61 6.47
C ALA A 51 -2.29 11.24 5.84
N GLU A 52 -3.52 10.97 5.38
CA GLU A 52 -3.86 9.71 4.71
C GLU A 52 -3.15 9.61 3.36
N ARG A 53 -3.17 10.71 2.60
CA ARG A 53 -2.43 10.83 1.34
C ARG A 53 -0.92 10.66 1.55
N ALA A 54 -0.36 11.30 2.58
CA ALA A 54 1.06 11.16 2.89
C ALA A 54 1.42 9.72 3.27
N ALA A 55 0.57 9.05 4.06
CA ALA A 55 0.78 7.67 4.47
C ALA A 55 0.75 6.70 3.28
N LEU A 56 -0.22 6.84 2.37
CA LEU A 56 -0.28 6.03 1.16
C LEU A 56 0.90 6.26 0.24
N TRP A 57 1.34 7.51 0.08
CA TRP A 57 2.51 7.83 -0.73
C TRP A 57 3.77 7.16 -0.17
N VAL A 58 4.01 7.25 1.14
CA VAL A 58 5.14 6.58 1.80
C VAL A 58 5.05 5.06 1.65
N PHE A 59 3.87 4.47 1.84
CA PHE A 59 3.68 3.02 1.70
C PHE A 59 3.89 2.55 0.27
N ARG A 60 3.39 3.29 -0.72
CA ARG A 60 3.61 3.03 -2.15
C ARG A 60 5.11 3.07 -2.47
N SER A 61 5.83 4.10 -2.05
CA SER A 61 7.28 4.20 -2.29
C SER A 61 8.06 3.04 -1.66
N ALA A 62 7.65 2.57 -0.48
CA ALA A 62 8.27 1.40 0.14
C ALA A 62 8.03 0.12 -0.70
N LEU A 63 6.84 -0.05 -1.25
CA LEU A 63 6.55 -1.17 -2.16
C LEU A 63 7.32 -1.06 -3.48
N GLU A 64 7.38 0.13 -4.09
CA GLU A 64 8.16 0.37 -5.32
C GLU A 64 9.64 0.03 -5.12
N LEU A 65 10.23 0.42 -3.99
CA LEU A 65 11.59 0.05 -3.65
C LEU A 65 11.76 -1.47 -3.46
N ALA A 66 10.75 -2.14 -2.89
CA ALA A 66 10.83 -3.57 -2.58
C ALA A 66 10.63 -4.47 -3.82
N VAL A 67 9.74 -4.10 -4.75
CA VAL A 67 9.38 -4.93 -5.92
C VAL A 67 9.75 -4.32 -7.27
N GLY A 68 10.32 -3.11 -7.30
CA GLY A 68 10.64 -2.39 -8.53
C GLY A 68 11.46 -3.22 -9.51
N GLU A 69 12.57 -3.81 -9.04
CA GLU A 69 13.44 -4.67 -9.86
C GLU A 69 12.70 -5.89 -10.43
N ILE A 70 11.70 -6.43 -9.71
CA ILE A 70 10.90 -7.58 -10.15
C ILE A 70 9.99 -7.21 -11.33
N VAL A 71 9.47 -5.98 -11.34
CA VAL A 71 8.45 -5.54 -12.31
C VAL A 71 9.01 -4.69 -13.46
N THR A 72 10.30 -4.36 -13.45
CA THR A 72 10.89 -3.38 -14.39
C THR A 72 10.91 -3.88 -15.84
N GLU A 73 11.02 -5.18 -16.08
CA GLU A 73 11.14 -5.76 -17.43
C GLU A 73 9.78 -6.03 -18.11
N ASP A 74 8.80 -6.55 -17.35
CA ASP A 74 7.46 -6.88 -17.84
C ASP A 74 6.42 -6.67 -16.73
N TYR A 75 6.00 -5.40 -16.56
CA TYR A 75 5.04 -5.03 -15.52
C TYR A 75 3.70 -5.78 -15.68
N ASP A 76 3.16 -5.85 -16.91
CA ASP A 76 1.85 -6.44 -17.15
C ASP A 76 1.87 -7.96 -16.95
N GLY A 77 2.93 -8.64 -17.40
CA GLY A 77 3.14 -10.07 -17.16
C GLY A 77 3.35 -10.38 -15.68
N ALA A 78 4.18 -9.61 -14.98
CA ALA A 78 4.41 -9.75 -13.55
C ALA A 78 3.11 -9.55 -12.75
N LEU A 79 2.30 -8.55 -13.09
CA LEU A 79 1.02 -8.30 -12.45
C LEU A 79 0.00 -9.42 -12.69
N ALA A 80 -0.08 -9.94 -13.92
CA ALA A 80 -0.97 -11.06 -14.24
C ALA A 80 -0.59 -12.34 -13.47
N ALA A 81 0.70 -12.66 -13.41
CA ALA A 81 1.22 -13.78 -12.64
C ALA A 81 0.96 -13.61 -11.14
N ALA A 82 1.21 -12.41 -10.61
CA ALA A 82 0.98 -12.09 -9.20
C ALA A 82 -0.50 -12.25 -8.81
N ARG A 83 -1.43 -11.73 -9.62
CA ARG A 83 -2.88 -11.91 -9.38
C ARG A 83 -3.28 -13.38 -9.34
N THR A 84 -2.75 -14.18 -10.26
CA THR A 84 -3.01 -15.63 -10.31
C THR A 84 -2.50 -16.32 -9.04
N ALA A 85 -1.27 -16.00 -8.60
CA ALA A 85 -0.68 -16.55 -7.39
C ALA A 85 -1.47 -16.17 -6.12
N VAL A 86 -1.89 -14.91 -5.99
CA VAL A 86 -2.69 -14.45 -4.85
C VAL A 86 -4.03 -15.18 -4.76
N VAL A 87 -4.74 -15.37 -5.88
CA VAL A 87 -6.00 -16.13 -5.90
C VAL A 87 -5.77 -17.60 -5.52
N ALA A 88 -4.75 -18.25 -6.10
CA ALA A 88 -4.43 -19.63 -5.78
C ALA A 88 -4.09 -19.84 -4.29
N GLN A 89 -3.42 -18.86 -3.65
CA GLN A 89 -3.15 -18.90 -2.21
C GLN A 89 -4.41 -18.80 -1.33
N LEU A 90 -5.48 -18.18 -1.83
CA LEU A 90 -6.76 -18.12 -1.12
C LEU A 90 -7.56 -19.41 -1.27
N GLU A 91 -7.49 -20.06 -2.43
CA GLU A 91 -8.19 -21.31 -2.73
C GLU A 91 -7.51 -22.55 -2.13
N GLY A 92 -6.20 -22.48 -1.91
CA GLY A 92 -5.40 -23.55 -1.30
C GLY A 92 -5.35 -23.53 0.23
N LYS A 93 -6.09 -22.62 0.88
CA LYS A 93 -6.26 -22.53 2.34
C LYS A 93 -7.62 -23.10 2.75
#